data_AF-A0AAE9SWL4-F1
#
_entry.id   AF-A0AAE9SWL4-F1
#
_cell.length_a   1.000
_cell.length_b   1.000
_cell.length_c   1.000
_cell.angle_alpha   90.00
_cell.angle_beta   90.00
_cell.angle_gamma   90.00
#
_symmetry.space_group_name_H-M   'P 1'
#
loop_
_entity.id
_entity.type
_entity.pdbx_description
1 polymer ?
#
loop_
_entity_poly.entity_id
_entity_poly.type
_entity_poly.pdbx_seq_one_letter_code
_entity_poly.pdbx_strand_id
1 'polypeptide(L)'
;MSKNGLIGFYRQATGLPTFRLVIYYAASWLAASAILTLFALINFYTLKPTDVGGTLFGGMFGAIFDLIYWSCAALGFCFLALFRLSGWRVTLVLAGLVQIGISALWRIQYWQDYENEELILSPTPGELHVSILVGMAMTTIGIVKYRHAQRNSIAPRPTYPKAIAALLLVALYLVLPLHIYLREPLPYCAFSPDGQQLSICLGDNDERIIVK
;
A
#
# COMPACT_ATOMS: atom_id res chain seq x y z
N MET A 1 -45.83 8.93 -8.59
CA MET A 1 -44.57 8.16 -8.46
C MET A 1 -43.77 8.73 -7.30
N SER A 2 -43.36 7.85 -6.38
CA SER A 2 -43.08 8.14 -4.97
C SER A 2 -41.79 8.92 -4.71
N LYS A 3 -41.92 10.05 -3.99
CA LYS A 3 -40.83 10.91 -3.48
C LYS A 3 -40.24 10.44 -2.13
N ASN A 4 -40.51 9.21 -1.70
CA ASN A 4 -40.23 8.77 -0.32
C ASN A 4 -38.98 7.88 -0.16
N GLY A 5 -38.11 7.79 -1.16
CA GLY A 5 -36.93 6.90 -1.13
C GLY A 5 -35.76 7.34 -0.24
N LEU A 6 -35.70 8.61 0.16
CA LEU A 6 -34.55 9.18 0.89
C LEU A 6 -34.68 9.18 2.42
N ILE A 7 -35.87 8.89 2.96
CA ILE A 7 -36.14 8.96 4.41
C ILE A 7 -36.00 7.57 5.09
N GLY A 8 -35.79 6.51 4.31
CA GLY A 8 -35.64 5.14 4.82
C GLY A 8 -34.32 4.82 5.52
N PHE A 9 -33.32 5.73 5.47
CA PHE A 9 -32.00 5.50 6.07
C PHE A 9 -31.94 5.79 7.59
N TYR A 10 -32.97 6.43 8.17
CA TYR A 10 -32.96 6.91 9.55
C TYR A 10 -34.10 6.36 10.44
N ARG A 11 -34.68 5.18 10.12
CA ARG A 11 -35.64 4.57 11.06
C ARG A 11 -34.91 3.84 12.19
N GLN A 12 -34.67 4.65 13.21
CA GLN A 12 -33.96 4.46 14.46
C GLN A 12 -34.57 3.36 15.33
N ALA A 13 -33.74 2.39 15.75
CA ALA A 13 -34.04 1.49 16.85
C ALA A 13 -33.36 2.05 18.13
N THR A 14 -34.19 2.36 19.12
CA THR A 14 -33.87 2.92 20.42
C THR A 14 -33.19 1.87 21.32
N GLY A 15 -31.91 2.07 21.67
CA GLY A 15 -31.21 1.22 22.65
C GLY A 15 -29.74 1.55 22.89
N LEU A 16 -28.88 1.47 21.86
CA LEU A 16 -27.44 1.89 21.82
C LEU A 16 -26.90 1.61 20.37
N PRO A 17 -25.83 2.24 19.82
CA PRO A 17 -25.51 3.65 19.55
C PRO A 17 -25.05 3.86 18.06
N THR A 18 -25.72 4.73 17.29
CA THR A 18 -25.34 5.14 15.91
C THR A 18 -23.87 5.56 15.78
N PHE A 19 -23.34 6.20 16.82
CA PHE A 19 -21.94 6.65 16.90
C PHE A 19 -20.92 5.51 16.75
N ARG A 20 -21.11 4.34 17.38
CA ARG A 20 -20.15 3.21 17.25
C ARG A 20 -20.16 2.62 15.85
N LEU A 21 -21.30 2.66 15.18
CA LEU A 21 -21.45 2.19 13.80
C LEU A 21 -20.64 3.11 12.85
N VAL A 22 -20.77 4.43 13.03
CA VAL A 22 -20.02 5.43 12.26
C VAL A 22 -18.52 5.27 12.48
N ILE A 23 -18.06 5.13 13.72
CA ILE A 23 -16.64 4.88 14.03
C ILE A 23 -16.13 3.62 13.33
N TYR A 24 -16.89 2.53 13.37
CA TYR A 24 -16.51 1.29 12.71
C TYR A 24 -16.34 1.47 11.20
N TYR A 25 -17.31 2.09 10.53
CA TYR A 25 -17.23 2.33 9.09
C TYR A 25 -16.08 3.28 8.74
N ALA A 26 -15.89 4.35 9.51
CA ALA A 26 -14.79 5.28 9.32
C ALA A 26 -13.43 4.59 9.48
N ALA A 27 -13.22 3.84 10.57
CA ALA A 27 -11.97 3.10 10.79
C ALA A 27 -11.71 2.04 9.71
N SER A 28 -12.76 1.35 9.25
CA SER A 28 -12.67 0.33 8.21
C SER A 28 -12.26 0.93 6.86
N TRP A 29 -12.88 2.05 6.46
CA TRP A 29 -12.52 2.75 5.23
C TRP A 29 -11.15 3.42 5.31
N LEU A 30 -10.78 3.93 6.49
CA LEU A 30 -9.47 4.51 6.74
C LEU A 30 -8.38 3.42 6.66
N ALA A 31 -8.57 2.26 7.28
CA ALA A 31 -7.67 1.11 7.12
C ALA A 31 -7.55 0.68 5.65
N ALA A 32 -8.67 0.58 4.94
CA ALA A 32 -8.69 0.23 3.53
C ALA A 32 -7.93 1.24 2.67
N SER A 33 -8.10 2.54 2.92
CA SER A 33 -7.38 3.60 2.22
C SER A 33 -5.88 3.56 2.53
N ALA A 34 -5.49 3.35 3.79
CA ALA A 34 -4.10 3.28 4.19
C ALA A 34 -3.37 2.10 3.53
N ILE A 35 -3.98 0.91 3.53
CA ILE A 35 -3.45 -0.28 2.85
C ILE A 35 -3.31 -0.02 1.35
N LEU A 36 -4.32 0.60 0.71
CA LEU A 36 -4.28 0.92 -0.70
C LEU A 36 -3.17 1.92 -1.05
N THR A 37 -3.02 2.97 -0.24
CA THR A 37 -1.97 3.99 -0.44
C THR A 37 -0.59 3.37 -0.24
N LEU A 38 -0.39 2.57 0.80
CA LEU A 38 0.88 1.88 1.04
C LEU A 38 1.21 0.95 -0.13
N PHE A 39 0.23 0.17 -0.59
CA PHE A 39 0.39 -0.71 -1.75
C PHE A 39 0.72 0.08 -3.02
N ALA A 40 0.05 1.20 -3.28
CA ALA A 40 0.33 2.05 -4.42
C ALA A 40 1.77 2.61 -4.36
N LEU A 41 2.19 3.09 -3.18
CA LEU A 41 3.52 3.63 -2.96
C LEU A 41 4.60 2.57 -3.17
N ILE A 42 4.44 1.40 -2.56
CA ILE A 42 5.35 0.26 -2.70
C ILE A 42 5.47 -0.12 -4.18
N ASN A 43 4.36 -0.38 -4.86
CA ASN A 43 4.42 -0.76 -6.28
C ASN A 43 5.02 0.34 -7.16
N PHE A 44 4.78 1.61 -6.85
CA PHE A 44 5.35 2.71 -7.63
C PHE A 44 6.88 2.72 -7.53
N TYR A 45 7.44 2.54 -6.33
CA TYR A 45 8.90 2.54 -6.13
C TYR A 45 9.55 1.22 -6.53
N THR A 46 8.93 0.07 -6.26
CA THR A 46 9.47 -1.24 -6.64
C THR A 46 9.49 -1.44 -8.16
N LEU A 47 8.48 -0.92 -8.88
CA LEU A 47 8.42 -1.02 -10.34
C LEU A 47 9.16 0.11 -11.05
N LYS A 48 9.70 1.08 -10.30
CA LYS A 48 10.51 2.15 -10.88
C LYS A 48 11.85 1.56 -11.32
N PRO A 49 12.27 1.76 -12.58
CA PRO A 49 13.60 1.37 -13.02
C PRO A 49 14.64 2.13 -12.20
N THR A 50 15.55 1.38 -11.57
CA THR A 50 16.68 1.93 -10.82
C THR A 50 17.96 1.42 -11.44
N ASP A 51 18.86 2.35 -11.73
CA ASP A 51 20.16 2.04 -12.33
C ASP A 51 21.17 1.85 -11.20
N VAL A 52 21.25 0.62 -10.69
CA VAL A 52 22.25 0.25 -9.66
C VAL A 52 23.53 -0.19 -10.36
N GLY A 53 24.23 0.77 -10.95
CA GLY A 53 25.57 0.56 -11.47
C GLY A 53 26.49 -0.08 -10.41
N GLY A 54 26.82 -1.36 -10.59
CA GLY A 54 27.98 -2.00 -9.96
C GLY A 54 27.89 -2.48 -8.51
N THR A 55 26.76 -2.43 -7.80
CA THR A 55 26.68 -2.98 -6.41
C THR A 55 25.80 -4.21 -6.32
N LEU A 56 26.43 -5.39 -6.42
CA LEU A 56 25.79 -6.71 -6.31
C LEU A 56 24.92 -6.85 -5.03
N PHE A 57 25.36 -6.22 -3.94
CA PHE A 57 24.64 -6.21 -2.67
C PHE A 57 23.52 -5.16 -2.61
N GLY A 58 23.71 -3.95 -3.17
CA GLY A 58 22.69 -2.90 -3.16
C GLY A 58 21.44 -3.31 -3.93
N GLY A 59 21.62 -3.96 -5.08
CA GLY A 59 20.52 -4.47 -5.89
C GLY A 59 19.75 -5.63 -5.26
N MET A 60 20.47 -6.66 -4.76
CA MET A 60 19.84 -7.84 -4.17
C MET A 60 19.11 -7.52 -2.85
N PHE A 61 19.67 -6.63 -2.02
CA PHE A 61 18.98 -6.17 -0.81
C PHE A 61 17.74 -5.33 -1.14
N GLY A 62 17.79 -4.47 -2.17
CA GLY A 62 16.62 -3.73 -2.67
C GLY A 62 15.46 -4.66 -3.03
N ALA A 63 15.73 -5.67 -3.86
CA ALA A 63 14.72 -6.65 -4.28
C ALA A 63 14.11 -7.45 -3.11
N ILE A 64 14.91 -7.80 -2.09
CA ILE A 64 14.41 -8.49 -0.90
C ILE A 64 13.50 -7.57 -0.08
N PHE A 65 13.89 -6.32 0.15
CA PHE A 65 13.05 -5.35 0.87
C PHE A 65 11.76 -5.07 0.12
N ASP A 66 11.82 -4.89 -1.19
CA ASP A 66 10.64 -4.74 -2.06
C ASP A 66 9.68 -5.93 -1.93
N LEU A 67 10.19 -7.17 -1.96
CA LEU A 67 9.38 -8.36 -1.79
C LEU A 67 8.74 -8.43 -0.40
N ILE A 68 9.48 -8.04 0.66
CA ILE A 68 8.96 -7.96 2.03
C ILE A 68 7.83 -6.93 2.11
N TYR A 69 8.03 -5.72 1.56
CA TYR A 69 7.03 -4.66 1.57
C TYR A 69 5.78 -5.07 0.80
N TRP A 70 5.95 -5.66 -0.39
CA TRP A 70 4.84 -6.17 -1.19
C TRP A 70 4.07 -7.27 -0.46
N SER A 71 4.79 -8.21 0.19
CA SER A 71 4.18 -9.28 0.99
C SER A 71 3.40 -8.72 2.18
N CYS A 72 3.94 -7.70 2.87
CA CYS A 72 3.24 -6.99 3.93
C CYS A 72 1.95 -6.33 3.41
N ALA A 73 1.99 -5.66 2.27
CA ALA A 73 0.80 -5.07 1.68
C ALA A 73 -0.25 -6.13 1.28
N ALA A 74 0.17 -7.26 0.70
CA ALA A 74 -0.69 -8.39 0.37
C ALA A 74 -1.37 -8.98 1.61
N LEU A 75 -0.65 -9.10 2.73
CA LEU A 75 -1.22 -9.51 4.01
C LEU A 75 -2.32 -8.55 4.48
N GLY A 76 -2.15 -7.24 4.31
CA GLY A 76 -3.16 -6.24 4.62
C GLY A 76 -4.49 -6.48 3.89
N PHE A 77 -4.44 -6.76 2.59
CA PHE A 77 -5.62 -7.12 1.81
C PHE A 77 -6.24 -8.45 2.25
N CYS A 78 -5.41 -9.45 2.58
CA CYS A 78 -5.88 -10.73 3.13
C CYS A 78 -6.63 -10.52 4.46
N PHE A 79 -6.11 -9.71 5.38
CA PHE A 79 -6.78 -9.39 6.64
C PHE A 79 -8.09 -8.62 6.43
N LEU A 80 -8.12 -7.64 5.53
CA LEU A 80 -9.35 -6.93 5.14
C LEU A 80 -10.43 -7.93 4.65
N ALA A 81 -10.04 -8.88 3.80
CA ALA A 81 -10.94 -9.88 3.24
C ALA A 81 -11.40 -10.92 4.27
N LEU A 82 -10.49 -11.41 5.13
CA LEU A 82 -10.75 -12.41 6.16
C LEU A 82 -11.77 -11.91 7.20
N PHE A 83 -11.58 -10.69 7.71
CA PHE A 83 -12.52 -10.07 8.63
C PHE A 83 -13.77 -9.50 7.93
N ARG A 84 -13.80 -9.54 6.59
CA ARG A 84 -14.88 -9.02 5.74
C ARG A 84 -15.24 -7.58 6.12
N LEU A 85 -14.21 -6.75 6.30
CA LEU A 85 -14.35 -5.35 6.72
C LEU A 85 -15.07 -4.53 5.65
N SER A 86 -15.75 -3.46 6.05
CA SER A 86 -16.45 -2.59 5.09
C SER A 86 -15.46 -2.05 4.05
N GLY A 87 -15.80 -2.20 2.77
CA GLY A 87 -14.97 -1.71 1.66
C GLY A 87 -14.01 -2.73 1.06
N TRP A 88 -13.73 -3.88 1.71
CA TRP A 88 -12.67 -4.83 1.28
C TRP A 88 -12.73 -5.22 -0.21
N ARG A 89 -13.94 -5.39 -0.75
CA ARG A 89 -14.16 -5.74 -2.17
C ARG A 89 -13.78 -4.61 -3.11
N VAL A 90 -14.17 -3.38 -2.76
CA VAL A 90 -13.88 -2.18 -3.53
C VAL A 90 -12.38 -1.92 -3.48
N THR A 91 -11.76 -2.06 -2.32
CA THR A 91 -10.31 -1.91 -2.16
C THR A 91 -9.54 -2.92 -2.99
N LEU A 92 -10.01 -4.17 -3.09
CA LEU A 92 -9.37 -5.19 -3.93
C LEU A 92 -9.45 -4.85 -5.42
N VAL A 93 -10.58 -4.31 -5.87
CA VAL A 93 -10.74 -3.81 -7.25
C VAL A 93 -9.79 -2.65 -7.53
N LEU A 94 -9.76 -1.65 -6.64
CA LEU A 94 -8.88 -0.48 -6.76
C LEU A 94 -7.41 -0.89 -6.72
N ALA A 95 -7.02 -1.82 -5.85
CA ALA A 95 -5.65 -2.31 -5.76
C ALA A 95 -5.20 -2.94 -7.09
N GLY A 96 -6.04 -3.78 -7.70
CA GLY A 96 -5.73 -4.35 -9.02
C GLY A 96 -5.63 -3.29 -10.13
N LEU A 97 -6.52 -2.28 -10.13
CA LEU A 97 -6.45 -1.18 -11.09
C LEU A 97 -5.20 -0.33 -10.91
N VAL A 98 -4.81 -0.04 -9.68
CA VAL A 98 -3.57 0.67 -9.34
C VAL A 98 -2.35 -0.13 -9.81
N GLN A 99 -2.32 -1.45 -9.57
CA GLN A 99 -1.24 -2.32 -10.04
C GLN A 99 -1.07 -2.24 -11.56
N ILE A 100 -2.18 -2.40 -12.29
CA ILE A 100 -2.20 -2.32 -13.75
C ILE A 100 -1.74 -0.94 -14.21
N GLY A 101 -2.27 0.12 -13.62
CA GLY A 101 -1.95 1.51 -13.98
C GLY A 101 -0.47 1.84 -13.79
N ILE A 102 0.10 1.49 -12.63
CA ILE A 102 1.53 1.71 -12.34
C ILE A 102 2.40 0.89 -13.28
N SER A 103 2.05 -0.37 -13.52
CA SER A 103 2.83 -1.26 -14.41
C SER A 103 2.76 -0.79 -15.86
N ALA A 104 1.60 -0.31 -16.32
CA ALA A 104 1.43 0.25 -17.65
C ALA A 104 2.18 1.57 -17.81
N LEU A 105 2.14 2.44 -16.81
CA LEU A 105 2.88 3.70 -16.79
C LEU A 105 4.38 3.45 -16.93
N TRP A 106 4.94 2.56 -16.10
CA TRP A 106 6.35 2.22 -16.19
C TRP A 106 6.68 1.52 -17.50
N ARG A 107 5.81 0.66 -18.05
CA ARG A 107 6.03 0.03 -19.36
C ARG A 107 6.16 1.05 -20.50
N ILE A 108 5.35 2.12 -20.46
CA ILE A 108 5.41 3.20 -21.46
C ILE A 108 6.70 4.00 -21.30
N GLN A 109 7.07 4.38 -20.07
CA GLN A 109 8.30 5.13 -19.80
C GLN A 109 9.56 4.31 -20.14
N TYR A 110 9.55 3.01 -19.83
CA TYR A 110 10.65 2.08 -20.15
C TYR A 110 10.92 1.99 -21.66
N TRP A 111 9.87 2.06 -22.49
CA TRP A 111 9.99 2.09 -23.94
C TRP A 111 10.60 3.40 -24.47
N GLN A 112 10.45 4.51 -23.73
CA GLN A 112 10.91 5.82 -24.19
C GLN A 112 12.36 6.11 -23.80
N ASP A 113 12.79 5.68 -22.62
CA ASP A 113 14.06 6.16 -22.04
C ASP A 113 15.17 5.08 -21.94
N TYR A 114 14.84 3.78 -21.97
CA TYR A 114 15.77 2.74 -21.47
C TYR A 114 16.00 1.54 -22.42
N GLU A 115 15.56 1.60 -23.68
CA GLU A 115 15.66 0.48 -24.63
C GLU A 115 17.12 0.10 -25.00
N ASN A 116 18.10 0.99 -24.74
CA ASN A 116 19.51 0.82 -25.13
C ASN A 116 20.51 0.73 -23.97
N GLU A 117 20.06 0.79 -22.72
CA GLU A 117 20.95 0.80 -21.54
C GLU A 117 20.88 -0.55 -20.80
N GLU A 118 22.03 -1.11 -20.42
CA GLU A 118 22.09 -2.39 -19.71
C GLU A 118 21.71 -2.22 -18.23
N LEU A 119 20.40 -2.12 -17.94
CA LEU A 119 19.89 -2.04 -16.57
C LEU A 119 19.87 -3.43 -15.91
N ILE A 120 20.97 -3.76 -15.22
CA ILE A 120 21.23 -5.09 -14.60
C ILE A 120 20.20 -5.48 -13.51
N LEU A 121 19.38 -4.54 -13.02
CA LEU A 121 18.48 -4.77 -11.88
C LEU A 121 17.11 -4.09 -11.98
N SER A 122 16.76 -3.60 -13.18
CA SER A 122 15.43 -3.06 -13.42
C SER A 122 14.41 -4.17 -13.72
N PRO A 123 13.10 -3.96 -13.45
CA PRO A 123 12.08 -4.94 -13.79
C PRO A 123 12.09 -5.25 -15.29
N THR A 124 12.23 -6.51 -15.64
CA THR A 124 12.20 -6.93 -17.05
C THR A 124 10.80 -6.70 -17.64
N PRO A 125 10.68 -6.54 -18.97
CA PRO A 125 9.38 -6.48 -19.64
C PRO A 125 8.44 -7.64 -19.26
N GLY A 126 8.99 -8.83 -19.04
CA GLY A 126 8.25 -10.00 -18.59
C GLY A 126 7.67 -9.84 -17.18
N GLU A 127 8.42 -9.27 -16.25
CA GLU A 127 7.96 -9.01 -14.87
C GLU A 127 6.85 -7.94 -14.83
N LEU A 128 6.93 -6.91 -15.68
CA LEU A 128 5.86 -5.94 -15.86
C LEU A 128 4.56 -6.60 -16.36
N HIS A 129 4.66 -7.54 -17.30
CA HIS A 129 3.50 -8.31 -17.76
C HIS A 129 2.92 -9.21 -16.66
N VAL A 130 3.77 -9.87 -15.87
CA VAL A 130 3.32 -10.66 -14.71
C VAL A 130 2.62 -9.77 -13.69
N SER A 131 3.15 -8.59 -13.40
CA SER A 131 2.52 -7.61 -12.52
C SER A 131 1.12 -7.18 -13.03
N ILE A 132 0.97 -6.93 -14.33
CA ILE A 132 -0.33 -6.63 -14.95
C ILE A 132 -1.30 -7.81 -14.79
N LEU A 133 -0.84 -9.05 -14.99
CA LEU A 133 -1.66 -10.26 -14.78
C LEU A 133 -2.13 -10.38 -13.32
N VAL A 134 -1.25 -10.12 -12.35
CA VAL A 134 -1.60 -10.11 -10.92
C VAL A 134 -2.65 -9.04 -10.64
N GLY A 135 -2.46 -7.82 -11.17
CA GLY A 135 -3.45 -6.75 -11.06
C GLY A 135 -4.81 -7.14 -11.65
N MET A 136 -4.83 -7.75 -12.84
CA MET A 136 -6.06 -8.23 -13.48
C MET A 136 -6.75 -9.32 -12.66
N ALA A 137 -5.99 -10.26 -12.08
CA ALA A 137 -6.53 -11.29 -11.20
C ALA A 137 -7.18 -10.68 -9.95
N MET A 138 -6.52 -9.71 -9.30
CA MET A 138 -7.09 -9.00 -8.15
C MET A 138 -8.38 -8.27 -8.51
N THR A 139 -8.38 -7.53 -9.62
CA THR A 139 -9.56 -6.80 -10.12
C THR A 139 -10.73 -7.74 -10.43
N THR A 140 -10.49 -8.85 -11.13
CA THR A 140 -11.54 -9.82 -11.46
C THR A 140 -12.12 -10.49 -10.23
N ILE A 141 -11.28 -10.92 -9.28
CA ILE A 141 -11.74 -11.49 -8.00
C ILE A 141 -12.60 -10.47 -7.24
N GLY A 142 -12.14 -9.21 -7.16
CA GLY A 142 -12.87 -8.12 -6.53
C GLY A 142 -14.25 -7.89 -7.16
N ILE A 143 -14.33 -7.82 -8.48
CA ILE A 143 -15.58 -7.62 -9.24
C ILE A 143 -16.54 -8.79 -9.02
N VAL A 144 -16.07 -10.04 -9.13
CA VAL A 144 -16.91 -11.23 -8.93
C VAL A 144 -17.50 -11.25 -7.52
N LYS A 145 -16.68 -10.98 -6.49
CA LYS A 145 -17.14 -10.93 -5.10
C LYS A 145 -18.07 -9.75 -4.84
N TYR A 146 -17.84 -8.59 -5.49
CA TYR A 146 -18.70 -7.42 -5.39
C TYR A 146 -20.09 -7.69 -5.97
N ARG A 147 -20.15 -8.21 -7.21
CA ARG A 147 -21.41 -8.58 -7.88
C ARG A 147 -22.19 -9.65 -7.13
N HIS A 148 -21.51 -10.69 -6.64
CA HIS A 148 -22.15 -11.74 -5.84
C HIS A 148 -22.82 -11.18 -4.59
N ALA A 149 -22.22 -10.18 -3.96
CA ALA A 149 -22.77 -9.58 -2.75
C ALA A 149 -23.89 -8.57 -3.00
N GLN A 150 -23.88 -7.88 -4.14
CA GLN A 150 -25.05 -7.11 -4.56
C GLN A 150 -26.27 -8.01 -4.75
N ARG A 151 -26.06 -9.22 -5.30
CA ARG A 151 -27.13 -10.21 -5.48
C ARG A 151 -27.60 -10.81 -4.15
N ASN A 152 -26.69 -11.06 -3.22
CA ASN A 152 -26.96 -11.63 -1.90
C ASN A 152 -26.64 -10.61 -0.79
N SER A 153 -27.40 -9.51 -0.76
CA SER A 153 -27.16 -8.40 0.16
C SER A 153 -27.52 -8.77 1.61
N ILE A 154 -26.56 -9.32 2.33
CA ILE A 154 -26.60 -9.42 3.78
C ILE A 154 -25.93 -8.17 4.34
N ALA A 155 -26.70 -7.36 5.07
CA ALA A 155 -26.19 -6.17 5.73
C ALA A 155 -25.04 -6.56 6.68
N PRO A 156 -23.82 -6.01 6.53
CA PRO A 156 -22.72 -6.34 7.39
C PRO A 156 -23.02 -5.85 8.81
N ARG A 157 -23.22 -6.78 9.74
CA ARG A 157 -23.33 -6.43 11.16
C ARG A 157 -21.93 -6.16 11.71
N PRO A 158 -21.67 -4.96 12.27
CA PRO A 158 -20.42 -4.68 12.96
C PRO A 158 -20.40 -5.50 14.24
N THR A 159 -19.38 -6.34 14.37
CA THR A 159 -19.11 -7.12 15.58
C THR A 159 -17.86 -6.55 16.25
N TYR A 160 -17.78 -6.69 17.57
CA TYR A 160 -16.60 -6.28 18.35
C TYR A 160 -15.25 -6.72 17.74
N PRO A 161 -15.06 -7.98 17.28
CA PRO A 161 -13.80 -8.38 16.64
C PRO A 161 -13.50 -7.63 15.34
N LYS A 162 -14.50 -7.23 14.55
CA LYS A 162 -14.28 -6.45 13.33
C LYS A 162 -13.82 -5.03 13.64
N ALA A 163 -14.33 -4.43 14.71
CA ALA A 163 -13.90 -3.09 15.14
C ALA A 163 -12.45 -3.12 15.62
N ILE A 164 -12.06 -4.12 16.41
CA ILE A 164 -10.67 -4.32 16.83
C ILE A 164 -9.76 -4.55 15.62
N ALA A 165 -10.16 -5.43 14.70
CA ALA A 165 -9.38 -5.70 13.50
C ALA A 165 -9.18 -4.42 12.64
N ALA A 166 -10.23 -3.62 12.47
CA ALA A 166 -10.12 -2.35 11.74
C ALA A 166 -9.12 -1.39 12.41
N LEU A 167 -9.21 -1.19 13.73
CA LEU A 167 -8.28 -0.33 14.47
C LEU A 167 -6.85 -0.84 14.42
N LEU A 168 -6.64 -2.15 14.50
CA LEU A 168 -5.33 -2.77 14.40
C LEU A 168 -4.73 -2.55 13.01
N LEU A 169 -5.52 -2.68 11.94
CA LEU A 169 -5.05 -2.37 10.59
C LEU A 169 -4.73 -0.88 10.41
N VAL A 170 -5.49 0.03 11.01
CA VAL A 170 -5.13 1.46 11.04
C VAL A 170 -3.78 1.67 11.73
N ALA A 171 -3.56 1.04 12.88
CA ALA A 171 -2.30 1.16 13.60
C ALA A 171 -1.11 0.65 12.76
N LEU A 172 -1.26 -0.51 12.12
CA LEU A 172 -0.17 -1.14 11.36
C LEU A 172 0.11 -0.51 10.00
N TYR A 173 -0.92 -0.05 9.28
CA TYR A 173 -0.78 0.41 7.89
C TYR A 173 -0.85 1.93 7.73
N LEU A 174 -1.25 2.66 8.77
CA LEU A 174 -1.24 4.14 8.77
C LEU A 174 -0.30 4.69 9.82
N VAL A 175 -0.54 4.36 11.10
CA VAL A 175 0.18 5.01 12.21
C VAL A 175 1.64 4.60 12.24
N LEU A 176 1.93 3.30 12.12
CA LEU A 176 3.30 2.80 12.17
C LEU A 176 4.16 3.32 11.00
N PRO A 177 3.73 3.23 9.72
CA PRO A 177 4.49 3.78 8.62
C PRO A 177 4.69 5.30 8.74
N LEU A 178 3.65 6.03 9.16
CA LEU A 178 3.74 7.47 9.36
C LEU A 178 4.71 7.83 10.49
N HIS A 179 4.69 7.09 11.60
CA HIS A 179 5.62 7.30 12.70
C HIS A 179 7.06 6.98 12.31
N ILE A 180 7.29 5.95 11.49
CA ILE A 180 8.62 5.64 10.95
C ILE A 180 9.07 6.74 9.98
N TYR A 181 8.18 7.21 9.10
CA TYR A 181 8.49 8.27 8.14
C TYR A 181 8.80 9.62 8.80
N LEU A 182 8.13 9.92 9.91
CA LEU A 182 8.36 11.15 10.68
C LEU A 182 9.56 11.07 11.63
N ARG A 183 10.21 9.90 11.77
CA ARG A 183 11.49 9.86 12.49
C ARG A 183 12.54 10.57 11.66
N GLU A 184 13.28 11.44 12.33
CA GLU A 184 14.47 12.07 11.75
C GLU A 184 15.36 10.98 11.14
N PRO A 185 15.83 11.15 9.89
CA PRO A 185 16.74 10.19 9.29
C PRO A 185 17.96 10.03 10.21
N LEU A 186 18.51 8.82 10.27
CA LEU A 186 19.75 8.61 11.01
C LEU A 186 20.77 9.66 10.53
N PRO A 187 21.51 10.30 11.45
CA PRO A 187 22.50 11.29 11.06
C PRO A 187 23.39 10.68 9.98
N TYR A 188 23.63 11.45 8.93
CA TYR A 188 24.39 11.08 7.72
C TYR A 188 25.85 10.66 8.01
N CYS A 189 26.22 10.55 9.29
CA CYS A 189 27.56 10.35 9.81
C CYS A 189 27.48 9.49 11.08
N ALA A 190 28.30 8.44 11.16
CA ALA A 190 28.58 7.77 12.41
C ALA A 190 29.84 8.40 13.04
N PHE A 191 29.77 8.76 14.33
CA PHE A 191 30.92 9.22 15.10
C PHE A 191 31.21 8.25 16.25
N SER A 192 32.49 8.01 16.54
CA SER A 192 32.94 7.34 17.75
C SER A 192 32.58 8.19 18.99
N PRO A 193 32.42 7.61 20.19
CA PRO A 193 32.33 8.38 21.44
C PRO A 193 33.47 9.39 21.64
N ASP A 194 34.61 9.16 20.99
CA ASP A 194 35.79 10.05 20.96
C ASP A 194 35.71 11.17 19.90
N GLY A 195 34.57 11.33 19.22
CA GLY A 195 34.33 12.37 18.20
C GLY A 195 34.93 12.07 16.82
N GLN A 196 35.51 10.89 16.61
CA GLN A 196 36.09 10.52 15.31
C GLN A 196 35.02 10.06 14.31
N GLN A 197 35.07 10.59 13.08
CA GLN A 197 34.15 10.21 12.00
C GLN A 197 34.43 8.77 11.54
N LEU A 198 33.46 7.87 11.75
CA LEU A 198 33.53 6.44 11.41
C LEU A 198 32.94 6.13 10.02
N SER A 199 32.12 7.02 9.45
CA SER A 199 31.57 6.89 8.10
C SER A 199 31.59 8.19 7.31
N ILE A 200 31.67 8.09 5.98
CA ILE A 200 31.66 9.22 5.05
C ILE A 200 30.31 9.95 5.15
N CYS A 201 30.33 11.24 5.46
CA CYS A 201 29.16 12.10 5.44
C CYS A 201 28.85 12.53 4.01
N LEU A 202 27.67 12.15 3.53
CA LEU A 202 27.08 12.72 2.32
C LEU A 202 26.24 13.95 2.76
N GLY A 203 26.62 15.14 2.31
CA GLY A 203 25.82 16.35 2.52
C GLY A 203 24.57 16.37 1.63
N ASP A 204 23.68 17.36 1.84
CA ASP A 204 22.42 17.53 1.09
C ASP A 204 22.57 17.67 -0.45
N ASN A 205 23.81 17.76 -0.96
CA ASN A 205 24.15 17.85 -2.38
C ASN A 205 25.10 16.73 -2.86
N ASP A 206 25.15 15.57 -2.18
CA ASP A 206 26.15 14.50 -2.43
C ASP A 206 27.62 14.99 -2.31
N GLU A 207 27.83 16.14 -1.68
CA GLU A 207 29.16 16.66 -1.39
C GLU A 207 29.72 15.94 -0.16
N ARG A 208 30.94 15.43 -0.30
CA ARG A 208 31.67 14.77 0.79
C ARG A 208 32.10 15.81 1.82
N ILE A 209 31.34 15.96 2.90
CA ILE A 209 31.70 16.86 3.99
C ILE A 209 32.65 16.10 4.92
N ILE A 210 33.92 16.45 4.90
CA ILE A 210 34.87 16.04 5.94
C ILE A 210 34.67 17.03 7.09
N VAL A 211 33.99 16.59 8.14
CA VAL A 211 33.84 17.39 9.36
C VAL A 211 35.16 17.28 10.13
N LYS A 212 35.85 18.40 10.27
CA LYS A 212 37.18 18.48 10.88
C LYS A 212 37.10 18.71 12.38
#